data_AF-K9XQ37-F1
#
_entry.id   AF-K9XQ37-F1
#
_cell.length_a   1.000
_cell.length_b   1.000
_cell.length_c   1.000
_cell.angle_alpha   90.00
_cell.angle_beta   90.00
_cell.angle_gamma   90.00
#
_symmetry.space_group_name_H-M   'P 1'
#
loop_
_entity.id
_entity.type
_entity.pdbx_description
1 polymer ?
#
loop_
_entity_poly.entity_id
_entity_poly.type
_entity_poly.pdbx_seq_one_letter_code
_entity_poly.pdbx_strand_id
1 'polypeptide(L)'
;MADILILLLEWFFRIFGIFWIVGGLIAFKMAQEANFIDSAIESLTQEKEDKLVSQFLLISSLLTLLSGIGLAIASRLVIFPLSLLVAVQVFYFTIQRQRFISANTEELREQAQISPKTKNAFIVSLIVTAIAFVGIWLSVLQ
;
A
#
# COMPACT_ATOMS: atom_id res chain seq x y z
N MET A 1 -9.27 -14.44 31.50
CA MET A 1 -8.52 -14.97 30.34
C MET A 1 -8.85 -14.21 29.06
N ALA A 2 -10.14 -13.99 28.75
CA ALA A 2 -10.55 -13.20 27.57
C ALA A 2 -9.99 -11.75 27.59
N ASP A 3 -10.01 -11.08 28.75
CA ASP A 3 -9.53 -9.69 28.87
C ASP A 3 -8.03 -9.55 28.59
N ILE A 4 -7.23 -10.53 29.02
CA ILE A 4 -5.78 -10.56 28.73
C ILE A 4 -5.55 -10.75 27.24
N LEU A 5 -6.33 -11.62 26.58
CA LEU A 5 -6.21 -11.86 25.15
C LEU A 5 -6.61 -10.62 24.31
N ILE A 6 -7.66 -9.91 24.71
CA ILE A 6 -8.08 -8.64 24.10
C ILE A 6 -6.98 -7.59 24.24
N LEU A 7 -6.43 -7.44 25.45
CA LEU A 7 -5.34 -6.50 25.72
C LEU A 7 -4.09 -6.81 24.87
N LEU A 8 -3.70 -8.09 24.80
CA LEU A 8 -2.57 -8.52 23.97
C LEU A 8 -2.81 -8.23 22.48
N LEU A 9 -4.02 -8.47 21.99
CA LEU A 9 -4.38 -8.22 20.59
C LEU A 9 -4.37 -6.72 20.28
N GLU A 10 -4.86 -5.89 21.20
CA GLU A 10 -4.81 -4.43 21.08
C GLU A 10 -3.36 -3.94 20.98
N TRP A 11 -2.49 -4.36 21.90
CA TRP A 11 -1.07 -3.99 21.87
C TRP A 11 -0.36 -4.51 20.61
N PHE A 12 -0.73 -5.69 20.13
CA PHE A 12 -0.24 -6.21 18.87
C PHE A 12 -0.59 -5.28 17.71
N PHE A 13 -1.85 -4.85 17.59
CA PHE A 13 -2.26 -3.87 16.59
C PHE A 13 -1.51 -2.55 16.72
N ARG A 14 -1.32 -2.07 17.95
CA ARG A 14 -0.62 -0.80 18.20
C ARG A 14 0.83 -0.84 17.73
N ILE A 15 1.57 -1.87 18.16
CA ILE A 15 2.97 -2.08 17.79
C ILE A 15 3.10 -2.29 16.28
N PHE A 16 2.24 -3.15 15.71
CA PHE A 16 2.22 -3.37 14.27
C PHE A 16 1.91 -2.08 13.50
N GLY A 17 0.97 -1.27 13.99
CA GLY A 17 0.65 0.05 13.44
C GLY A 17 1.86 0.98 13.39
N ILE A 18 2.70 0.99 14.43
CA ILE A 18 3.96 1.76 14.43
C ILE A 18 4.91 1.27 13.33
N PHE A 19 5.13 -0.04 13.19
CA PHE A 19 5.95 -0.58 12.10
C PHE A 19 5.37 -0.24 10.73
N TRP A 20 4.04 -0.30 10.60
CA TRP A 20 3.32 0.02 9.38
C TRP A 20 3.45 1.49 9.00
N ILE A 21 3.41 2.41 9.97
CA ILE A 21 3.70 3.85 9.77
C ILE A 21 5.13 4.04 9.26
N VAL A 22 6.13 3.41 9.90
CA VAL A 22 7.54 3.54 9.47
C VAL A 22 7.71 3.03 8.05
N GLY A 23 7.14 1.87 7.71
CA GLY A 23 7.16 1.35 6.34
C GLY A 23 6.48 2.30 5.35
N GLY A 24 5.33 2.88 5.72
CA GLY A 24 4.63 3.88 4.94
C GLY A 24 5.45 5.15 4.69
N LEU A 25 6.17 5.66 5.71
CA LEU A 25 7.00 6.87 5.60
C LEU A 25 8.17 6.64 4.64
N ILE A 26 8.84 5.50 4.77
CA ILE A 26 9.95 5.14 3.87
C ILE A 26 9.44 5.02 2.44
N ALA A 27 8.34 4.28 2.23
CA ALA A 27 7.74 4.11 0.90
C ALA A 27 7.28 5.45 0.31
N PHE A 28 6.74 6.35 1.13
CA PHE A 28 6.30 7.68 0.69
C PHE A 28 7.48 8.55 0.25
N LYS A 29 8.57 8.54 1.00
CA LYS A 29 9.80 9.24 0.61
C LYS A 29 10.36 8.71 -0.71
N MET A 30 10.44 7.38 -0.86
CA MET A 30 10.89 6.76 -2.10
C MET A 30 9.97 7.10 -3.29
N ALA A 31 8.66 7.19 -3.06
CA ALA A 31 7.70 7.56 -4.09
C ALA A 31 7.86 9.03 -4.51
N GLN A 32 8.17 9.94 -3.59
CA GLN A 32 8.49 11.33 -3.95
C GLN A 32 9.77 11.43 -4.76
N GLU A 33 10.83 10.71 -4.36
CA GLU A 33 12.09 10.67 -5.09
C GLU A 33 11.90 10.14 -6.51
N ALA A 34 11.09 9.08 -6.69
CA ALA A 34 10.73 8.57 -8.01
C ALA A 34 9.99 9.62 -8.86
N ASN A 35 8.96 10.28 -8.32
CA ASN A 35 8.24 11.34 -9.06
C ASN A 35 9.13 12.52 -9.44
N PHE A 36 10.11 12.86 -8.59
CA PHE A 36 11.08 13.91 -8.88
C PHE A 36 11.99 13.52 -10.04
N ILE A 37 12.50 12.28 -10.05
CA ILE A 37 13.31 11.76 -11.16
C ILE A 37 12.49 11.72 -12.46
N ASP A 38 11.27 11.17 -12.43
CA ASP A 38 10.39 11.14 -13.61
C ASP A 38 10.16 12.54 -14.19
N SER A 39 9.94 13.53 -13.31
CA SER A 39 9.73 14.93 -13.73
C SER A 39 11.03 15.58 -14.25
N ALA A 40 12.18 15.22 -13.71
CA ALA A 40 13.48 15.68 -14.22
C ALA A 40 13.78 15.10 -15.61
N ILE A 41 13.48 13.81 -15.83
CA ILE A 41 13.61 13.16 -17.13
C ILE A 41 12.69 13.84 -18.15
N GLU A 42 11.40 14.02 -17.82
CA GLU A 42 10.44 14.73 -18.67
C GLU A 42 10.93 16.14 -19.06
N SER A 43 11.57 16.85 -18.13
CA SER A 43 12.14 18.18 -18.42
C SER A 43 13.37 18.15 -19.34
N LEU A 44 14.16 17.08 -19.29
CA LEU A 44 15.39 16.91 -20.08
C LEU A 44 15.10 16.38 -21.48
N THR A 45 14.15 15.46 -21.61
CA THR A 45 13.80 14.80 -22.89
C THR A 45 12.70 15.53 -23.65
N GLN A 46 11.93 16.40 -22.97
CA GLN A 46 10.68 16.99 -23.48
C GLN A 46 9.61 15.94 -23.85
N GLU A 47 9.78 14.69 -23.43
CA GLU A 47 8.82 13.61 -23.61
C GLU A 47 8.04 13.36 -22.32
N LYS A 48 6.74 13.09 -22.46
CA LYS A 48 5.88 12.80 -21.30
C LYS A 48 6.20 11.44 -20.72
N GLU A 49 6.64 11.44 -19.47
CA GLU A 49 6.87 10.23 -18.69
C GLU A 49 5.59 9.61 -18.14
N ASP A 50 5.58 8.28 -18.03
CA ASP A 50 4.45 7.54 -17.48
C ASP A 50 4.47 7.52 -15.95
N LYS A 51 3.67 8.42 -15.36
CA LYS A 51 3.60 8.60 -13.90
C LYS A 51 2.71 7.58 -13.19
N LEU A 52 2.20 6.54 -13.87
CA LEU A 52 1.30 5.57 -13.24
C LEU A 52 1.94 4.90 -12.02
N VAL A 53 3.18 4.44 -12.16
CA VAL A 53 3.88 3.71 -11.09
C VAL A 53 4.17 4.63 -9.91
N SER A 54 4.67 5.84 -10.18
CA SER A 54 5.04 6.81 -9.16
C SER A 54 3.82 7.39 -8.43
N GLN A 55 2.69 7.59 -9.12
CA GLN A 55 1.40 7.93 -8.49
C GLN A 55 0.83 6.77 -7.66
N PHE A 56 0.89 5.54 -8.17
CA PHE A 56 0.45 4.35 -7.43
C PHE A 56 1.23 4.19 -6.12
N LEU A 57 2.56 4.38 -6.15
CA LEU A 57 3.41 4.30 -4.96
C LEU A 57 3.09 5.41 -3.96
N LEU A 58 2.84 6.64 -4.42
CA LEU A 58 2.41 7.74 -3.55
C LEU A 58 1.07 7.45 -2.86
N ILE A 59 0.06 7.06 -3.62
CA ILE A 59 -1.28 6.77 -3.05
C ILE A 59 -1.19 5.60 -2.07
N SER A 60 -0.52 4.51 -2.46
CA SER A 60 -0.40 3.32 -1.62
C SER A 60 0.37 3.61 -0.33
N SER A 61 1.45 4.39 -0.39
CA SER A 61 2.22 4.76 0.80
C SER A 61 1.45 5.69 1.73
N LEU A 62 0.67 6.63 1.20
CA LEU A 62 -0.23 7.46 2.00
C LEU A 62 -1.31 6.63 2.70
N LEU A 63 -1.95 5.70 2.00
CA LEU A 63 -2.94 4.80 2.59
C LEU A 63 -2.32 3.83 3.60
N THR A 64 -1.08 3.40 3.37
CA THR A 64 -0.29 2.64 4.35
C THR A 64 -0.07 3.47 5.61
N LEU A 65 0.31 4.74 5.50
CA LEU A 65 0.46 5.63 6.65
C LEU A 65 -0.84 5.80 7.44
N LEU A 66 -1.94 6.12 6.76
CA LEU A 66 -3.24 6.35 7.38
C LEU A 66 -3.77 5.09 8.07
N SER A 67 -3.61 3.93 7.43
CA SER A 67 -3.98 2.64 8.04
C SER A 67 -3.08 2.31 9.24
N GLY A 68 -1.78 2.61 9.17
CA GLY A 68 -0.85 2.42 10.28
C GLY A 68 -1.23 3.27 11.50
N ILE A 69 -1.61 4.52 11.28
CA ILE A 69 -2.15 5.41 12.33
C ILE A 69 -3.41 4.78 12.93
N GLY A 70 -4.34 4.33 12.10
CA GLY A 70 -5.56 3.64 12.56
C GLY A 70 -5.26 2.43 13.45
N LEU A 71 -4.30 1.59 13.07
CA LEU A 71 -3.85 0.45 13.89
C LEU A 71 -3.16 0.91 15.19
N ALA A 72 -2.31 1.93 15.13
CA ALA A 72 -1.56 2.46 16.27
C ALA A 72 -2.45 3.04 17.38
N ILE A 73 -3.60 3.61 17.00
CA ILE A 73 -4.60 4.13 17.96
C ILE A 73 -5.73 3.13 18.23
N ALA A 74 -5.64 1.90 17.68
CA ALA A 74 -6.66 0.87 17.76
C ALA A 74 -8.06 1.34 17.31
N SER A 75 -8.14 2.12 16.22
CA SER A 75 -9.42 2.66 15.73
C SER A 75 -10.07 1.77 14.67
N ARG A 76 -11.39 1.59 14.75
CA ARG A 76 -12.22 0.95 13.71
C ARG A 76 -12.15 1.65 12.37
N LEU A 77 -11.82 2.95 12.36
CA LEU A 77 -11.70 3.73 11.11
C LEU A 77 -10.58 3.20 10.21
N VAL A 78 -9.67 2.37 10.74
CA VAL A 78 -8.59 1.73 9.99
C VAL A 78 -9.06 0.92 8.78
N ILE A 79 -10.29 0.38 8.81
CA ILE A 79 -10.82 -0.40 7.70
C ILE A 79 -11.00 0.43 6.44
N PHE A 80 -11.31 1.71 6.57
CA PHE A 80 -11.47 2.57 5.40
C PHE A 80 -10.17 2.72 4.58
N PRO A 81 -9.04 3.19 5.13
CA PRO A 81 -7.78 3.26 4.39
C PRO A 81 -7.24 1.89 3.99
N LEU A 82 -7.44 0.82 4.77
CA LEU A 82 -7.03 -0.54 4.38
C LEU A 82 -7.80 -1.06 3.16
N SER A 83 -9.12 -0.89 3.15
CA SER A 83 -9.96 -1.31 2.02
C SER A 83 -9.61 -0.52 0.76
N LEU A 84 -9.37 0.78 0.91
CA LEU A 84 -8.96 1.63 -0.21
C LEU A 84 -7.56 1.26 -0.71
N LEU A 85 -6.62 0.91 0.19
CA LEU A 85 -5.28 0.43 -0.18
C LEU A 85 -5.36 -0.83 -1.05
N VAL A 86 -6.15 -1.81 -0.63
CA VAL A 86 -6.40 -3.04 -1.40
C VAL A 86 -7.03 -2.72 -2.75
N ALA A 87 -8.03 -1.85 -2.80
CA ALA A 87 -8.69 -1.46 -4.04
C ALA A 87 -7.72 -0.78 -5.04
N VAL A 88 -6.87 0.12 -4.56
CA VAL A 88 -5.83 0.79 -5.37
C VAL A 88 -4.84 -0.23 -5.93
N GLN A 89 -4.40 -1.21 -5.12
CA GLN A 89 -3.51 -2.28 -5.57
C GLN A 89 -4.16 -3.18 -6.64
N VAL A 90 -5.44 -3.54 -6.47
CA VAL A 90 -6.20 -4.31 -7.48
C VAL A 90 -6.34 -3.54 -8.79
N PHE A 91 -6.64 -2.24 -8.71
CA PHE A 91 -6.75 -1.38 -9.89
C PHE A 91 -5.42 -1.29 -10.64
N TYR A 92 -4.32 -1.05 -9.91
CA TYR A 92 -2.97 -1.03 -10.49
C TYR A 92 -2.61 -2.38 -11.15
N PHE A 93 -2.89 -3.51 -10.50
CA PHE A 93 -2.63 -4.84 -11.08
C PHE A 93 -3.46 -5.09 -12.34
N THR A 94 -4.69 -4.58 -12.39
CA THR A 94 -5.56 -4.69 -13.56
C THR A 94 -4.98 -3.91 -14.73
N ILE A 95 -4.56 -2.66 -14.52
CA ILE A 95 -3.91 -1.84 -15.55
C ILE A 95 -2.62 -2.50 -16.04
N GLN A 96 -1.75 -2.94 -15.13
CA GLN A 96 -0.48 -3.55 -15.51
C GLN A 96 -0.68 -4.88 -16.25
N ARG A 97 -1.68 -5.68 -15.86
CA ARG A 97 -2.04 -6.89 -16.60
C ARG A 97 -2.50 -6.57 -18.03
N GLN A 98 -3.31 -5.53 -18.21
CA GLN A 98 -3.74 -5.10 -19.55
C GLN A 98 -2.56 -4.63 -20.40
N ARG A 99 -1.63 -3.85 -19.81
CA ARG A 99 -0.41 -3.41 -20.49
C ARG A 99 0.48 -4.59 -20.89
N PHE A 100 0.65 -5.56 -19.99
CA PHE A 100 1.44 -6.76 -20.26
C PHE A 100 0.88 -7.59 -21.42
N ILE A 101 -0.45 -7.76 -21.48
CA ILE A 101 -1.11 -8.50 -22.57
C ILE A 101 -1.03 -7.73 -23.91
N SER A 102 -1.09 -6.40 -23.85
CA SER A 102 -1.10 -5.54 -25.05
C SER A 102 0.31 -5.18 -25.55
N ALA A 103 1.36 -5.58 -24.84
CA ALA A 103 2.74 -5.26 -25.17
C ALA A 103 3.21 -6.05 -26.40
N ASN A 104 3.59 -5.32 -27.44
CA ASN A 104 4.07 -5.87 -28.72
C ASN A 104 5.60 -6.06 -28.76
N THR A 105 6.32 -5.56 -27.75
CA THR A 105 7.78 -5.70 -27.61
C THR A 105 8.13 -6.24 -26.23
N GLU A 106 9.31 -6.85 -26.12
CA GLU A 106 9.78 -7.39 -24.83
C GLU A 106 10.03 -6.29 -23.80
N GLU A 107 10.57 -5.15 -24.24
CA GLU A 107 10.81 -3.98 -23.38
C GLU A 107 9.51 -3.47 -22.72
N LEU A 108 8.41 -3.40 -23.49
CA LEU A 108 7.10 -3.00 -22.95
C LEU A 108 6.52 -4.07 -22.00
N ARG A 109 6.86 -5.36 -22.18
CA ARG A 109 6.46 -6.42 -21.26
C ARG A 109 7.20 -6.33 -19.93
N GLU A 110 8.50 -6.07 -19.98
CA GLU A 110 9.32 -5.87 -18.78
C GLU A 110 8.81 -4.67 -17.98
N GLN A 111 8.51 -3.54 -18.63
CA GLN A 111 7.94 -2.35 -17.99
C GLN A 111 6.55 -2.61 -17.37
N ALA A 112 5.73 -3.46 -17.99
CA ALA A 112 4.41 -3.84 -17.47
C ALA A 112 4.46 -4.90 -16.36
N GLN A 113 5.62 -5.50 -16.09
CA GLN A 113 5.74 -6.56 -15.11
C GLN A 113 5.63 -6.02 -13.67
N ILE A 114 4.65 -6.54 -12.92
CA ILE A 114 4.47 -6.17 -11.52
C ILE A 114 5.63 -6.76 -10.69
N SER A 115 6.34 -5.88 -9.98
CA SER A 115 7.46 -6.29 -9.13
C SER A 115 7.03 -7.29 -8.04
N PRO A 116 7.90 -8.25 -7.66
CA PRO A 116 7.61 -9.18 -6.56
C PRO A 116 7.34 -8.46 -5.23
N LYS A 117 8.03 -7.34 -4.97
CA LYS A 117 7.84 -6.52 -3.76
C LYS A 117 6.41 -5.97 -3.69
N THR A 118 5.86 -5.51 -4.82
CA THR A 118 4.48 -5.00 -4.89
C THR A 118 3.46 -6.12 -4.65
N LYS A 119 3.71 -7.33 -5.18
CA LYS A 119 2.85 -8.50 -4.92
C LYS A 119 2.85 -8.88 -3.44
N ASN A 120 4.03 -8.89 -2.81
CA ASN A 120 4.14 -9.17 -1.37
C ASN A 120 3.41 -8.11 -0.55
N ALA A 121 3.56 -6.83 -0.88
CA ALA A 121 2.84 -5.75 -0.21
C ALA A 121 1.32 -5.91 -0.31
N PHE A 122 0.80 -6.35 -1.46
CA PHE A 122 -0.62 -6.67 -1.62
C PHE A 122 -1.08 -7.82 -0.72
N ILE A 123 -0.33 -8.92 -0.67
CA ILE A 123 -0.65 -10.07 0.20
C ILE A 123 -0.68 -9.64 1.67
N VAL A 124 0.33 -8.89 2.12
CA VAL A 124 0.37 -8.39 3.49
C VAL A 124 -0.80 -7.44 3.76
N SER A 125 -1.13 -6.56 2.81
CA SER A 125 -2.29 -5.65 2.94
C SER A 125 -3.60 -6.42 3.09
N LEU A 126 -3.80 -7.52 2.34
CA LEU A 126 -4.96 -8.40 2.49
C LEU A 126 -5.02 -9.07 3.87
N ILE A 127 -3.88 -9.62 4.33
CA ILE A 127 -3.78 -10.27 5.65
C ILE A 127 -4.12 -9.26 6.75
N VAL A 128 -3.51 -8.08 6.72
CA VAL A 128 -3.75 -7.02 7.71
C VAL A 128 -5.20 -6.56 7.69
N THR A 129 -5.80 -6.43 6.50
CA THR A 129 -7.22 -6.10 6.35
C THR A 129 -8.11 -7.15 7.00
N ALA A 130 -7.85 -8.44 6.74
CA ALA A 130 -8.61 -9.54 7.33
C ALA A 130 -8.47 -9.57 8.86
N ILE A 131 -7.26 -9.41 9.39
CA ILE A 131 -7.01 -9.36 10.84
C ILE A 131 -7.70 -8.14 11.46
N ALA A 132 -7.68 -6.97 10.81
CA ALA A 132 -8.38 -5.78 11.30
C ALA A 132 -9.91 -5.97 11.33
N PHE A 133 -10.51 -6.65 10.34
CA PHE A 133 -11.94 -7.01 10.37
C PHE A 133 -12.27 -7.89 11.57
N VAL A 134 -11.43 -8.88 11.86
CA VAL A 134 -11.57 -9.73 13.07
C VAL A 134 -11.42 -8.88 14.34
N GLY A 135 -10.46 -7.95 14.37
CA GLY A 135 -10.26 -7.04 15.49
C GLY A 135 -11.48 -6.16 15.80
N ILE A 136 -12.18 -5.67 14.78
CA ILE A 136 -13.44 -4.95 14.93
C ILE A 136 -14.55 -5.88 15.43
N TRP A 137 -14.67 -7.08 14.86
CA TRP A 137 -15.69 -8.05 15.26
C TRP A 137 -15.56 -8.45 16.74
N LEU A 138 -14.32 -8.55 17.23
CA LEU A 138 -13.99 -8.80 18.62
C LEU A 138 -14.03 -7.54 19.52
N SER A 139 -14.42 -6.38 18.97
CA SER A 139 -14.46 -5.08 19.67
C SER A 139 -13.11 -4.62 20.26
N VAL A 140 -11.99 -5.09 19.67
CA VAL A 140 -10.63 -4.65 20.04
C VAL A 140 -10.27 -3.34 19.35
N LEU A 141 -10.78 -3.12 18.14
CA LEU A 141 -10.64 -1.86 17.40
C LEU A 141 -11.92 -1.03 17.54
N GLN A 142 -11.81 0.19 18.08
CA GLN A 142 -12.93 1.04 18.50
C GLN A 142 -13.25 2.21 17.57
#